data_AF-A0A525CE22-F1
#
_entry.id   AF-A0A525CE22-F1
#
_cell.length_a   1.000
_cell.length_b   1.000
_cell.length_c   1.000
_cell.angle_alpha   90.00
_cell.angle_beta   90.00
_cell.angle_gamma   90.00
#
_symmetry.space_group_name_H-M   'P 1'
#
loop_
_entity.id
_entity.type
_entity.pdbx_description
1 polymer ?
#
loop_
_entity_poly.entity_id
_entity_poly.type
_entity_poly.pdbx_seq_one_letter_code
_entity_poly.pdbx_strand_id
1 'polypeptide(L)' 'MEALTSDYKTPLQLAAELDFTDGTKLLLKHGAVVDKISNSSKKTALFYAVEYLQPEIVKQLLAAGA' A
#
# COMPACT_ATOMS: atom_id res chain seq x y z
N MET A 1 -5.90 -14.35 -6.77
CA MET A 1 -6.25 -13.18 -7.62
C MET A 1 -6.38 -11.99 -6.68
N GLU A 2 -5.48 -11.00 -6.76
CA GLU A 2 -5.60 -9.80 -5.92
C GLU A 2 -6.81 -8.98 -6.38
N ALA A 3 -7.71 -8.64 -5.46
CA ALA A 3 -8.86 -7.78 -5.74
C ALA A 3 -8.37 -6.34 -5.94
N LEU A 4 -8.77 -5.70 -7.05
CA LEU A 4 -8.52 -4.28 -7.29
C LEU A 4 -9.76 -3.46 -6.90
N THR A 5 -9.55 -2.24 -6.43
CA THR A 5 -10.66 -1.29 -6.18
C THR A 5 -11.21 -0.76 -7.50
N SER A 6 -12.34 -0.04 -7.45
CA SER A 6 -12.90 0.69 -8.59
C SER A 6 -11.92 1.69 -9.23
N ASP A 7 -10.96 2.18 -8.46
CA ASP A 7 -9.91 3.12 -8.91
C ASP A 7 -8.64 2.40 -9.40
N TYR A 8 -8.71 1.08 -9.57
CA TYR A 8 -7.61 0.19 -9.93
C TYR A 8 -6.41 0.25 -8.95
N LYS A 9 -6.67 0.54 -7.67
CA LYS A 9 -5.69 0.45 -6.60
C LYS A 9 -5.67 -0.97 -6.03
N THR A 10 -4.52 -1.41 -5.57
CA THR A 10 -4.43 -2.61 -4.73
C THR A 10 -4.97 -2.31 -3.33
N PRO A 11 -5.37 -3.33 -2.54
CA PRO A 11 -5.77 -3.12 -1.16
C PRO A 11 -4.66 -2.46 -0.32
N LEU A 12 -3.40 -2.78 -0.61
CA LEU A 12 -2.24 -2.21 0.09
C LEU A 12 -2.05 -0.73 -0.24
N GLN A 13 -2.25 -0.32 -1.50
CA GLN A 13 -2.22 1.09 -1.89
C GLN A 13 -3.34 1.88 -1.22
N LEU A 14 -4.55 1.32 -1.16
CA LEU A 14 -5.67 1.98 -0.48
C LEU A 14 -5.41 2.12 1.03
N ALA A 15 -4.84 1.10 1.67
CA ALA A 15 -4.48 1.16 3.08
C ALA A 15 -3.43 2.27 3.36
N ALA A 16 -2.45 2.42 2.47
CA ALA A 16 -1.43 3.49 2.54
C ALA A 16 -1.94 4.88 2.12
N GLU A 17 -3.10 4.99 1.50
CA GLU A 17 -3.73 6.29 1.21
C GLU A 17 -4.62 6.73 2.38
N LEU A 18 -5.30 5.78 3.02
CA LEU A 18 -6.27 6.02 4.08
C LEU A 18 -5.69 5.98 5.51
N ASP A 19 -4.37 5.94 5.67
CA ASP A 19 -3.66 5.79 6.95
C ASP A 19 -4.08 4.54 7.75
N PHE A 20 -4.44 3.47 7.05
CA PHE A 20 -4.94 2.25 7.67
C PHE A 20 -3.78 1.34 8.12
N THR A 21 -3.06 1.77 9.15
CA THR A 21 -1.82 1.15 9.65
C THR A 21 -1.97 -0.34 9.99
N ASP A 22 -3.04 -0.74 10.69
CA ASP A 22 -3.27 -2.16 11.02
C ASP A 22 -3.63 -3.00 9.79
N GLY A 23 -4.38 -2.41 8.86
CA GLY A 23 -4.72 -3.03 7.58
C GLY A 23 -3.49 -3.26 6.72
N THR A 24 -2.59 -2.27 6.62
CA THR A 24 -1.30 -2.38 5.95
C THR A 24 -0.51 -3.58 6.49
N LYS A 25 -0.36 -3.67 7.81
CA LYS A 25 0.33 -4.80 8.46
C LYS A 25 -0.31 -6.15 8.14
N LEU A 26 -1.65 -6.23 8.18
CA LEU A 26 -2.37 -7.46 7.87
C LEU A 26 -2.17 -7.88 6.41
N LEU A 27 -2.27 -6.93 5.47
CA LEU A 27 -2.11 -7.18 4.04
C LEU A 27 -0.68 -7.65 3.71
N LEU A 28 0.33 -6.99 4.28
CA LEU A 28 1.74 -7.42 4.14
C LEU A 28 1.96 -8.83 4.68
N LYS A 29 1.41 -9.14 5.87
CA LYS A 29 1.48 -10.49 6.46
C LYS A 29 0.84 -11.57 5.57
N HIS A 30 -0.19 -11.22 4.80
CA HIS A 30 -0.87 -12.13 3.88
C HIS A 30 -0.32 -12.11 2.45
N GLY A 31 0.87 -11.53 2.24
CA GLY A 31 1.59 -11.62 0.96
C GLY A 31 1.11 -10.64 -0.11
N ALA A 32 0.55 -9.50 0.29
CA ALA A 32 0.30 -8.41 -0.64
C ALA A 32 1.59 -8.00 -1.37
N VAL A 33 1.52 -7.78 -2.68
CA VAL A 33 2.70 -7.38 -3.47
C VAL A 33 3.03 -5.92 -3.16
N VAL A 34 4.15 -5.70 -2.45
CA VAL A 34 4.54 -4.40 -1.89
C VAL A 34 4.83 -3.34 -2.98
N ASP A 35 5.51 -3.72 -4.05
CA ASP A 35 5.93 -2.84 -5.15
C ASP A 35 4.95 -2.79 -6.32
N LYS A 36 3.73 -3.30 -6.12
CA LYS A 36 2.74 -3.25 -7.18
C LYS A 36 2.40 -1.79 -7.47
N ILE A 37 2.51 -1.42 -8.74
CA ILE A 37 2.10 -0.11 -9.25
C ILE A 37 0.60 -0.11 -9.52
N SER A 38 -0.07 0.99 -9.20
CA SER A 38 -1.48 1.21 -9.56
C SER A 38 -1.60 1.25 -11.09
N ASN A 39 -2.70 0.74 -11.64
CA ASN A 39 -2.84 0.74 -13.10
C ASN A 39 -3.06 2.15 -13.66
N SER A 40 -3.78 2.99 -12.91
CA SER A 40 -4.22 4.33 -13.33
C SER A 40 -3.14 5.40 -13.15
N SER A 41 -2.45 5.43 -12.02
CA SER A 41 -1.50 6.49 -11.65
C SER A 41 -0.04 6.04 -11.57
N LYS A 42 0.24 4.74 -11.76
CA LYS A 42 1.60 4.17 -11.66
C LYS A 42 2.28 4.44 -10.30
N LYS A 43 1.49 4.57 -9.23
CA LYS A 43 1.96 4.80 -7.85
C LYS A 43 2.00 3.48 -7.06
N THR A 44 2.99 3.31 -6.19
CA THR A 44 3.06 2.18 -5.23
C THR A 44 2.41 2.55 -3.90
N ALA A 45 2.26 1.58 -2.98
CA ALA A 45 1.81 1.88 -1.62
C ALA A 45 2.78 2.83 -0.90
N LEU A 46 4.09 2.70 -1.12
CA LEU A 46 5.10 3.58 -0.53
C LEU A 46 4.94 5.02 -1.02
N PHE A 47 4.62 5.22 -2.30
CA PHE A 47 4.35 6.55 -2.84
C PHE A 47 3.25 7.26 -2.05
N TYR A 48 2.10 6.59 -1.84
CA TYR A 48 0.97 7.17 -1.11
C TYR A 48 1.34 7.46 0.35
N ALA A 49 2.01 6.54 1.03
CA ALA A 49 2.41 6.74 2.43
C ALA A 49 3.32 7.97 2.61
N VAL A 50 4.22 8.23 1.64
CA VAL A 50 5.08 9.42 1.64
C VAL A 50 4.29 10.68 1.29
N GLU A 51 3.46 10.65 0.25
CA GLU A 51 2.61 11.77 -0.20
C GLU A 51 1.69 12.28 0.92
N TYR A 52 1.16 11.37 1.75
CA TYR A 52 0.24 11.69 2.84
C TYR A 52 0.90 11.77 4.23
N LEU A 53 2.24 11.76 4.32
CA LEU A 53 2.99 11.89 5.58
C LEU A 53 2.61 10.85 6.65
N GLN A 54 2.58 9.57 6.27
CA GLN A 54 2.22 8.43 7.13
C GLN A 54 3.46 7.63 7.56
N PRO A 55 4.25 8.11 8.54
CA PRO A 55 5.57 7.54 8.85
C PRO A 55 5.54 6.09 9.32
N GLU A 56 4.46 5.66 9.99
CA GLU A 56 4.37 4.28 10.47
C GLU A 56 4.14 3.29 9.32
N ILE A 57 3.30 3.65 8.35
CA ILE A 57 3.10 2.86 7.14
C ILE A 57 4.37 2.85 6.28
N VAL A 58 5.09 3.97 6.18
CA VAL A 58 6.41 4.01 5.52
C VAL A 58 7.36 2.98 6.13
N LYS A 59 7.46 2.91 7.47
CA LYS A 59 8.31 1.90 8.12
C LYS A 59 7.84 0.47 7.83
N GLN A 60 6.53 0.22 7.87
CA GLN A 60 5.98 -1.11 7.59
C GLN A 60 6.29 -1.58 6.17
N LEU A 61 6.11 -0.68 5.19
CA LEU A 61 6.37 -0.97 3.78
C LEU A 61 7.86 -1.21 3.53
N LEU A 62 8.75 -0.35 4.07
CA LEU A 62 10.20 -0.54 3.96
C LEU A 62 10.67 -1.84 4.63
N ALA A 63 10.09 -2.21 5.78
CA ALA A 63 10.39 -3.48 6.44
C ALA A 63 9.93 -4.70 5.63
N ALA A 64 8.94 -4.52 4.74
CA ALA A 64 8.46 -5.54 3.81
C ALA A 64 9.19 -5.55 2.45
N GLY A 65 10.20 -4.70 2.27
CA GLY A 65 11.03 -4.65 1.07
C GLY A 65 10.50 -3.76 -0.05
N ALA A 66 9.69 -2.75 0.28
CA ALA A 66 9.29 -1.67 -0.64
C ALA A 66 10.46 -0.79 -1.12
#